data_AF-A0A2E5HC00-F1
#
_entry.id   AF-A0A2E5HC00-F1
#
_cell.length_a   1.000
_cell.length_b   1.000
_cell.length_c   1.000
_cell.angle_alpha   90.00
_cell.angle_beta   90.00
_cell.angle_gamma   90.00
#
_symmetry.space_group_name_H-M   'P 1'
#
loop_
_entity.id
_entity.type
_entity.pdbx_description
1 polymer ?
#
loop_
_entity_poly.entity_id
_entity_poly.type
_entity_poly.pdbx_seq_one_letter_code
_entity_poly.pdbx_strand_id
1 'polypeptide(L)'
;MNTQTTYRRLNVPSDVKKLFNDYSLSISGLMTGAASNAKIAKNLNYSNKEILPAVILHHLPDKQISAVINKDNAAETINRQYIEQLAELSKKFNLTDKLKTYNGCKFSSAGCRKSCLVFSGRSNIFKAVQYARGRRTLAAIDRPAEYVRGLIYSIAHHAKKTAGPLSCRLKGTDENNLHFKKVLLSVNEINNINSYYGLNIDYSNKPRTISEIFKNDSIIFYEYSKAPISYLKRLTALNIDVTASLVADRPTGAADAITAVKSGYRLAVPIALNKAGYIPRRVIISDDTGRRVSIKCYNGDLFDYRPANPQKNTGIILKAKKSAGGDILSAFFIADKLGPQTIGGGHIELIY
;
A
#
# COMPACT_ATOMS: atom_id res chain seq x y z
N MET A 1 -18.76 45.10 -7.20
CA MET A 1 -17.73 44.86 -6.15
C MET A 1 -16.74 43.83 -6.69
N ASN A 2 -15.50 44.22 -6.98
CA ASN A 2 -14.44 43.29 -7.38
C ASN A 2 -13.99 42.52 -6.14
N THR A 3 -14.39 41.26 -6.01
CA THR A 3 -13.83 40.34 -5.03
C THR A 3 -12.39 40.04 -5.42
N GLN A 4 -11.44 40.82 -4.90
CA GLN A 4 -10.02 40.47 -4.95
C GLN A 4 -9.87 39.07 -4.35
N THR A 5 -9.69 38.09 -5.22
CA THR A 5 -9.43 36.71 -4.80
C THR A 5 -8.02 36.70 -4.23
N THR A 6 -7.90 36.84 -2.92
CA THR A 6 -6.61 36.68 -2.24
C THR A 6 -6.17 35.23 -2.41
N TYR A 7 -5.24 34.99 -3.33
CA TYR A 7 -4.63 33.68 -3.51
C TYR A 7 -3.84 33.32 -2.25
N ARG A 8 -4.47 32.56 -1.35
CA ARG A 8 -3.79 32.02 -0.18
C ARG A 8 -2.62 31.17 -0.65
N ARG A 9 -1.41 31.45 -0.17
CA ARG A 9 -0.22 30.65 -0.48
C ARG A 9 -0.04 29.57 0.58
N LEU A 10 0.19 28.33 0.15
CA LEU A 10 0.55 27.25 1.05
C LEU A 10 2.01 27.42 1.50
N ASN A 11 2.24 27.59 2.80
CA ASN A 11 3.59 27.61 3.33
C ASN A 11 4.06 26.20 3.75
N VAL A 12 4.93 25.60 2.93
CA VAL A 12 5.56 24.31 3.24
C VAL A 12 6.86 24.55 4.04
N PRO A 13 7.11 23.83 5.16
CA PRO A 13 8.34 23.88 5.93
C PRO A 13 9.59 23.71 5.09
N SER A 14 10.69 24.34 5.49
CA SER A 14 11.95 24.34 4.74
C SER A 14 12.56 22.95 4.60
N ASP A 15 12.47 22.10 5.63
CA ASP A 15 12.93 20.71 5.62
C ASP A 15 12.14 19.85 4.62
N VAL A 16 10.80 19.99 4.60
CA VAL A 16 9.93 19.30 3.64
C VAL A 16 10.17 19.81 2.21
N LYS A 17 10.33 21.12 2.01
CA LYS A 17 10.71 21.70 0.71
C LYS A 17 12.06 21.16 0.25
N LYS A 18 13.05 21.11 1.14
CA LYS A 18 14.38 20.57 0.85
C LYS A 18 14.30 19.10 0.45
N LEU A 19 13.56 18.27 1.20
CA LEU A 19 13.33 16.86 0.85
C LEU A 19 12.73 16.71 -0.55
N PHE A 20 11.71 17.51 -0.87
CA PHE A 20 11.06 17.48 -2.16
C PHE A 20 11.99 17.89 -3.30
N ASN A 21 12.79 18.94 -3.11
CA ASN A 21 13.77 19.34 -4.10
C ASN A 21 14.86 18.27 -4.30
N ASP A 22 15.42 17.76 -3.19
CA ASP A 22 16.50 16.78 -3.18
C ASP A 22 16.14 15.48 -3.92
N TYR A 23 14.90 15.00 -3.78
CA TYR A 23 14.40 13.77 -4.41
C TYR A 23 13.45 14.03 -5.59
N SER A 24 13.34 15.28 -6.05
CA SER A 24 12.42 15.74 -7.10
C SER A 24 10.95 15.32 -6.88
N LEU A 25 10.52 15.26 -5.62
CA LEU A 25 9.15 14.92 -5.22
C LEU A 25 8.28 16.17 -5.22
N SER A 26 6.96 15.97 -5.16
CA SER A 26 6.00 17.06 -5.05
C SER A 26 4.82 16.65 -4.18
N ILE A 27 4.10 17.62 -3.62
CA ILE A 27 2.90 17.37 -2.80
C ILE A 27 1.88 16.51 -3.56
N SER A 28 1.60 16.84 -4.82
CA SER A 28 0.63 16.11 -5.66
C SER A 28 1.16 14.80 -6.22
N GLY A 29 2.48 14.63 -6.29
CA GLY A 29 3.15 13.48 -6.89
C GLY A 29 3.71 12.46 -5.89
N LEU A 30 3.68 12.77 -4.58
CA LEU A 30 4.18 11.86 -3.54
C LEU A 30 3.30 10.61 -3.41
N MET A 31 1.97 10.80 -3.48
CA MET A 31 0.99 9.72 -3.51
C MET A 31 0.41 9.54 -4.92
N THR A 32 -0.10 8.34 -5.19
CA THR A 32 -0.79 8.04 -6.45
C THR A 32 -2.29 8.18 -6.23
N GLY A 33 -2.91 9.16 -6.87
CA GLY A 33 -4.36 9.41 -6.82
C GLY A 33 -5.04 9.20 -8.17
N ALA A 34 -6.30 9.61 -8.27
CA ALA A 34 -7.13 9.41 -9.46
C ALA A 34 -6.51 9.97 -10.75
N ALA A 35 -5.90 11.17 -10.69
CA ALA A 35 -5.31 11.81 -11.87
C ALA A 35 -4.16 11.02 -12.51
N SER A 36 -3.50 10.13 -11.76
CA SER A 36 -2.35 9.36 -12.24
C SER A 36 -2.62 7.85 -12.35
N ASN A 37 -3.81 7.38 -11.96
CA ASN A 37 -4.17 5.96 -11.99
C ASN A 37 -5.63 5.76 -12.39
N ALA A 38 -5.84 5.19 -13.58
CA ALA A 38 -7.17 4.92 -14.13
C ALA A 38 -8.03 3.99 -13.25
N LYS A 39 -7.44 3.06 -12.51
CA LYS A 39 -8.19 2.21 -11.56
C LYS A 39 -8.74 3.03 -10.39
N ILE A 40 -7.95 3.98 -9.89
CA ILE A 40 -8.40 4.92 -8.85
C ILE A 40 -9.41 5.90 -9.42
N ALA A 41 -9.20 6.38 -10.66
CA ALA A 41 -10.14 7.29 -11.32
C ALA A 41 -11.53 6.67 -11.52
N LYS A 42 -11.61 5.36 -11.79
CA LYS A 42 -12.90 4.64 -11.89
C LYS A 42 -13.76 4.79 -10.64
N ASN A 43 -13.17 4.86 -9.45
CA ASN A 43 -13.90 5.06 -8.21
C ASN A 43 -14.67 6.40 -8.19
N LEU A 44 -14.20 7.43 -8.91
CA LEU A 44 -14.86 8.73 -8.98
C LEU A 44 -16.15 8.73 -9.81
N ASN A 45 -16.29 7.77 -10.73
CA ASN A 45 -17.43 7.71 -11.66
C ASN A 45 -18.59 6.86 -11.14
N TYR A 46 -18.45 6.21 -9.98
CA TYR A 46 -19.56 5.50 -9.35
C TYR A 46 -20.45 6.52 -8.63
N SER A 47 -21.66 6.72 -9.14
CA SER A 47 -22.69 7.61 -8.59
C SER A 47 -23.17 7.23 -7.19
N ASN A 48 -22.92 5.98 -6.76
CA ASN A 48 -23.21 5.53 -5.41
C ASN A 48 -22.04 5.86 -4.48
N LYS A 49 -22.30 6.75 -3.51
CA LYS A 49 -21.37 7.29 -2.49
C LYS A 49 -20.65 6.25 -1.61
N GLU A 50 -20.76 4.96 -1.90
CA GLU A 50 -20.19 3.86 -1.12
C GLU A 50 -18.69 3.64 -1.40
N ILE A 51 -18.19 4.04 -2.57
CA ILE A 51 -16.77 3.88 -2.93
C ILE A 51 -16.03 5.20 -2.80
N LEU A 52 -15.19 5.31 -1.78
CA LEU A 52 -14.41 6.53 -1.58
C LEU A 52 -13.27 6.66 -2.62
N PRO A 53 -12.94 7.89 -3.01
CA PRO A 53 -11.69 8.19 -3.71
C PRO A 53 -10.50 7.62 -2.93
N ALA A 54 -9.50 7.11 -3.65
CA ALA A 54 -8.32 6.48 -3.03
C ALA A 54 -7.03 7.22 -3.37
N VAL A 55 -6.11 7.23 -2.42
CA VAL A 55 -4.69 7.56 -2.65
C VAL A 55 -3.82 6.46 -2.10
N ILE A 56 -2.80 6.10 -2.88
CA ILE A 56 -1.93 4.97 -2.56
C ILE A 56 -0.48 5.39 -2.68
N LEU A 57 0.27 5.19 -1.59
CA LEU A 57 1.70 5.33 -1.57
C LEU A 57 2.35 4.08 -2.18
N HIS A 58 3.16 4.30 -3.21
CA HIS A 58 3.91 3.23 -3.86
C HIS A 58 5.40 3.46 -3.70
N HIS A 59 6.06 2.47 -3.13
CA HIS A 59 7.51 2.32 -2.98
C HIS A 59 8.04 1.15 -3.81
N LEU A 60 9.35 1.01 -3.89
CA LEU A 60 9.95 -0.22 -4.39
C LEU A 60 9.82 -1.35 -3.34
N PRO A 61 9.20 -2.49 -3.68
CA PRO A 61 9.07 -3.66 -2.81
C PRO A 61 10.41 -4.36 -2.54
N ASP A 62 10.40 -5.26 -1.54
CA ASP A 62 11.45 -6.25 -1.32
C ASP A 62 12.87 -5.65 -1.34
N LYS A 63 13.86 -6.31 -1.95
CA LYS A 63 15.21 -5.78 -2.17
C LYS A 63 15.33 -5.04 -3.50
N GLN A 64 14.21 -4.61 -4.09
CA GLN A 64 14.23 -4.04 -5.44
C GLN A 64 15.05 -2.76 -5.51
N ILE A 65 15.06 -1.93 -4.46
CA ILE A 65 15.91 -0.73 -4.45
C ILE A 65 17.39 -1.07 -4.63
N SER A 66 17.88 -2.13 -3.98
CA SER A 66 19.26 -2.61 -4.12
C SER A 66 19.53 -3.15 -5.53
N ALA A 67 18.54 -3.83 -6.13
CA ALA A 67 18.64 -4.35 -7.49
C ALA A 67 18.70 -3.22 -8.54
N VAL A 68 17.86 -2.19 -8.43
CA VAL A 68 17.82 -1.11 -9.43
C VAL A 68 19.00 -0.13 -9.34
N ILE A 69 19.77 -0.14 -8.25
CA ILE A 69 21.00 0.68 -8.15
C ILE A 69 22.26 -0.12 -8.46
N ASN A 70 22.15 -1.44 -8.63
CA ASN A 70 23.27 -2.31 -8.96
C ASN A 70 23.46 -2.36 -10.49
N LYS A 71 24.62 -1.91 -10.98
CA LYS A 71 24.94 -1.88 -12.42
C LYS A 71 25.05 -3.30 -13.01
N ASP A 72 25.41 -4.28 -12.19
CA ASP A 72 25.59 -5.67 -12.60
C ASP A 72 24.28 -6.47 -12.60
N ASN A 73 23.15 -5.83 -12.25
CA ASN A 73 21.86 -6.48 -12.22
C ASN A 73 21.34 -6.73 -13.64
N ALA A 74 21.56 -7.94 -14.14
CA ALA A 74 21.17 -8.41 -15.47
C ALA A 74 19.71 -8.92 -15.54
N ALA A 75 18.78 -8.32 -14.78
CA ALA A 75 17.38 -8.77 -14.81
C ALA A 75 16.80 -8.69 -16.23
N GLU A 76 16.19 -9.78 -16.71
CA GLU A 76 15.65 -9.88 -18.09
C GLU A 76 14.52 -8.89 -18.38
N THR A 77 13.86 -8.38 -17.34
CA THR A 77 12.75 -7.43 -17.50
C THR A 77 13.23 -6.01 -17.26
N ILE A 78 13.00 -5.13 -18.24
CA ILE A 78 13.49 -3.74 -18.25
C ILE A 78 13.11 -2.94 -16.99
N ASN A 79 11.98 -3.27 -16.36
CA ASN A 79 11.51 -2.60 -15.13
C ASN A 79 12.09 -3.17 -13.84
N ARG A 80 12.98 -4.15 -13.94
CA ARG A 80 13.79 -4.71 -12.85
C ARG A 80 15.27 -4.37 -12.98
N GLN A 81 15.68 -3.77 -14.09
CA GLN A 81 17.06 -3.44 -14.41
C GLN A 81 17.55 -2.18 -13.67
N TYR A 82 18.85 -1.96 -13.78
CA TYR A 82 19.56 -0.79 -13.33
C TYR A 82 18.92 0.54 -13.79
N ILE A 83 18.84 1.49 -12.86
CA ILE A 83 18.38 2.87 -13.06
C ILE A 83 19.51 3.78 -12.55
N GLU A 84 20.32 4.25 -13.49
CA GLU A 84 21.48 5.10 -13.23
C GLU A 84 21.15 6.29 -12.31
N GLN A 85 20.06 6.99 -12.60
CA GLN A 85 19.63 8.15 -11.83
C GLN A 85 19.35 7.81 -10.35
N LEU A 86 18.87 6.59 -10.04
CA LEU A 86 18.69 6.18 -8.63
C LEU A 86 20.01 5.83 -7.97
N ALA A 87 20.95 5.23 -8.72
CA ALA A 87 22.27 4.91 -8.20
C ALA A 87 23.05 6.19 -7.87
N GLU A 88 23.03 7.18 -8.76
CA GLU A 88 23.58 8.52 -8.51
C GLU A 88 22.95 9.17 -7.29
N LEU A 89 21.61 9.11 -7.17
CA LEU A 89 20.90 9.68 -6.03
C LEU A 89 21.27 8.96 -4.71
N SER A 90 21.43 7.64 -4.74
CA SER A 90 21.87 6.88 -3.55
C SER A 90 23.29 7.23 -3.14
N LYS A 91 24.20 7.48 -4.09
CA LYS A 91 25.57 7.93 -3.81
C LYS A 91 25.57 9.35 -3.25
N LYS A 92 24.84 10.27 -3.88
CA LYS A 92 24.71 11.68 -3.45
C LYS A 92 24.30 11.82 -1.98
N PHE A 93 23.41 10.94 -1.50
CA PHE A 93 22.91 10.96 -0.12
C PHE A 93 23.54 9.87 0.78
N ASN A 94 24.65 9.25 0.36
CA ASN A 94 25.38 8.24 1.15
C ASN A 94 24.49 7.09 1.66
N LEU A 95 23.58 6.59 0.83
CA LEU A 95 22.60 5.57 1.20
C LEU A 95 23.03 4.14 0.87
N THR A 96 24.11 3.94 0.09
CA THR A 96 24.50 2.64 -0.46
C THR A 96 24.52 1.51 0.58
N ASP A 97 25.10 1.74 1.76
CA ASP A 97 25.16 0.71 2.79
C ASP A 97 23.81 0.42 3.45
N LYS A 98 22.99 1.45 3.69
CA LYS A 98 21.61 1.28 4.17
C LYS A 98 20.79 0.44 3.18
N LEU A 99 21.04 0.59 1.88
CA LEU A 99 20.29 -0.10 0.84
C LEU A 99 20.68 -1.58 0.68
N LYS A 100 21.87 -2.00 1.12
CA LYS A 100 22.27 -3.43 1.08
C LYS A 100 21.38 -4.32 1.94
N THR A 101 20.93 -3.80 3.08
CA THR A 101 20.12 -4.55 4.06
C THR A 101 18.64 -4.18 4.01
N TYR A 102 18.26 -3.17 3.24
CA TYR A 102 16.87 -2.76 3.12
C TYR A 102 16.01 -3.85 2.48
N ASN A 103 14.88 -4.16 3.13
CA ASN A 103 13.84 -5.02 2.59
C ASN A 103 12.48 -4.35 2.78
N GLY A 104 11.91 -3.85 1.68
CA GLY A 104 10.59 -3.24 1.67
C GLY A 104 9.48 -4.22 2.00
N CYS A 105 9.65 -5.52 1.76
CA CYS A 105 8.61 -6.55 1.92
C CYS A 105 9.02 -7.63 2.96
N LYS A 106 9.34 -7.22 4.18
CA LYS A 106 9.79 -8.12 5.28
C LYS A 106 8.89 -9.33 5.59
N PHE A 107 7.61 -9.27 5.25
CA PHE A 107 6.65 -10.35 5.48
C PHE A 107 6.30 -11.14 4.21
N SER A 108 6.98 -10.88 3.10
CA SER A 108 6.79 -11.64 1.85
C SER A 108 7.33 -13.06 1.98
N SER A 109 6.62 -14.01 1.38
CA SER A 109 7.13 -15.35 1.11
C SER A 109 7.93 -15.41 -0.19
N ALA A 110 8.56 -16.55 -0.45
CA ALA A 110 9.34 -16.77 -1.67
C ALA A 110 8.45 -16.66 -2.93
N GLY A 111 7.27 -17.27 -2.93
CA GLY A 111 6.28 -17.18 -4.00
C GLY A 111 5.80 -15.74 -4.20
N CYS A 112 5.52 -15.01 -3.12
CA CYS A 112 5.13 -13.59 -3.22
C CYS A 112 6.22 -12.74 -3.91
N ARG A 113 7.50 -13.01 -3.65
CA ARG A 113 8.62 -12.31 -4.29
C ARG A 113 8.74 -12.68 -5.77
N LYS A 114 8.68 -13.98 -6.08
CA LYS A 114 8.70 -14.48 -7.47
C LYS A 114 7.58 -13.87 -8.32
N SER A 115 6.41 -13.65 -7.72
CA SER A 115 5.22 -13.18 -8.44
C SER A 115 4.82 -11.78 -8.08
N CYS A 116 5.80 -10.96 -7.68
CA CYS A 116 5.58 -9.62 -7.21
C CYS A 116 4.72 -8.82 -8.19
N LEU A 117 3.50 -8.47 -7.75
CA LEU A 117 2.52 -7.75 -8.57
C LEU A 117 2.95 -6.32 -8.91
N VAL A 118 4.01 -5.82 -8.28
CA VAL A 118 4.63 -4.53 -8.62
C VAL A 118 5.14 -4.52 -10.05
N PHE A 119 5.42 -5.67 -10.67
CA PHE A 119 5.79 -5.77 -12.09
C PHE A 119 4.61 -6.14 -13.00
N SER A 120 3.37 -5.94 -12.53
CA SER A 120 2.17 -5.99 -13.37
C SER A 120 1.71 -4.58 -13.76
N GLY A 121 0.88 -4.48 -14.80
CA GLY A 121 0.27 -3.21 -15.24
C GLY A 121 1.30 -2.15 -15.69
N ARG A 122 1.08 -0.86 -15.39
CA ARG A 122 1.96 0.24 -15.85
C ARG A 122 3.42 0.12 -15.40
N SER A 123 3.63 -0.47 -14.22
CA SER A 123 4.97 -0.70 -13.67
C SER A 123 5.76 -1.76 -14.43
N ASN A 124 5.05 -2.52 -15.28
CA ASN A 124 5.61 -3.45 -16.25
C ASN A 124 5.99 -2.78 -17.59
N ILE A 125 5.61 -1.53 -17.79
CA ILE A 125 5.73 -0.88 -19.10
C ILE A 125 6.69 0.31 -19.01
N PHE A 126 6.67 1.05 -17.90
CA PHE A 126 7.35 2.34 -17.80
C PHE A 126 8.44 2.36 -16.72
N LYS A 127 9.70 2.46 -17.15
CA LYS A 127 10.87 2.71 -16.27
C LYS A 127 10.68 3.94 -15.39
N ALA A 128 9.98 4.96 -15.88
CA ALA A 128 9.63 6.17 -15.14
C ALA A 128 8.80 5.90 -13.87
N VAL A 129 7.96 4.85 -13.86
CA VAL A 129 7.19 4.46 -12.66
C VAL A 129 8.11 3.87 -11.60
N GLN A 130 9.08 3.04 -12.00
CA GLN A 130 10.08 2.49 -11.09
C GLN A 130 10.99 3.59 -10.56
N TYR A 131 11.40 4.53 -11.41
CA TYR A 131 12.17 5.70 -11.00
C TYR A 131 11.42 6.54 -9.95
N ALA A 132 10.15 6.86 -10.19
CA ALA A 132 9.33 7.61 -9.23
C ALA A 132 9.18 6.87 -7.88
N ARG A 133 8.94 5.55 -7.91
CA ARG A 133 8.89 4.72 -6.69
C ARG A 133 10.24 4.67 -5.97
N GLY A 134 11.34 4.56 -6.71
CA GLY A 134 12.69 4.57 -6.17
C GLY A 134 13.02 5.86 -5.43
N ARG A 135 12.68 7.02 -6.00
CA ARG A 135 12.88 8.32 -5.33
C ARG A 135 12.09 8.43 -4.03
N ARG A 136 10.85 7.94 -4.01
CA ARG A 136 10.04 7.85 -2.78
C ARG A 136 10.67 6.92 -1.75
N THR A 137 11.21 5.77 -2.19
CA THR A 137 11.86 4.80 -1.30
C THR A 137 13.13 5.38 -0.69
N LEU A 138 14.00 5.99 -1.51
CA LEU A 138 15.22 6.64 -1.04
C LEU A 138 14.91 7.76 -0.04
N ALA A 139 13.94 8.63 -0.35
CA ALA A 139 13.52 9.71 0.54
C ALA A 139 13.00 9.19 1.90
N ALA A 140 12.21 8.10 1.88
CA ALA A 140 11.68 7.49 3.10
C ALA A 140 12.77 6.81 3.96
N ILE A 141 13.84 6.32 3.35
CA ILE A 141 14.98 5.71 4.04
C ILE A 141 15.93 6.77 4.60
N ASP A 142 16.19 7.82 3.82
CA ASP A 142 17.11 8.90 4.18
C ASP A 142 16.56 9.75 5.33
N ARG A 143 15.36 10.31 5.14
CA ARG A 143 14.75 11.33 5.99
C ARG A 143 13.30 10.98 6.34
N PRO A 144 13.09 9.94 7.16
CA PRO A 144 11.75 9.40 7.41
C PRO A 144 10.80 10.38 8.12
N ALA A 145 11.30 11.32 8.93
CA ALA A 145 10.44 12.27 9.63
C ALA A 145 9.90 13.35 8.67
N GLU A 146 10.79 13.94 7.88
CA GLU A 146 10.49 14.91 6.83
C GLU A 146 9.59 14.27 5.76
N TYR A 147 9.83 13.00 5.43
CA TYR A 147 9.01 12.25 4.49
C TYR A 147 7.58 12.08 4.99
N VAL A 148 7.40 11.75 6.27
CA VAL A 148 6.07 11.65 6.91
C VAL A 148 5.38 13.02 6.96
N ARG A 149 6.11 14.10 7.26
CA ARG A 149 5.57 15.47 7.15
C ARG A 149 5.14 15.77 5.72
N GLY A 150 5.95 15.42 4.73
CA GLY A 150 5.58 15.53 3.31
C GLY A 150 4.33 14.73 2.93
N LEU A 151 4.14 13.54 3.51
CA LEU A 151 2.92 12.75 3.33
C LEU A 151 1.68 13.45 3.88
N ILE A 152 1.77 14.13 5.03
CA ILE A 152 0.66 14.91 5.58
C ILE A 152 0.19 15.97 4.58
N TYR A 153 1.12 16.74 3.97
CA TYR A 153 0.76 17.69 2.92
C TYR A 153 0.15 17.02 1.69
N SER A 154 0.68 15.86 1.28
CA SER A 154 0.15 15.12 0.12
C SER A 154 -1.27 14.60 0.37
N ILE A 155 -1.53 14.01 1.55
CA ILE A 155 -2.85 13.54 1.96
C ILE A 155 -3.83 14.72 2.00
N ALA A 156 -3.43 15.84 2.61
CA ALA A 156 -4.27 17.04 2.68
C ALA A 156 -4.61 17.61 1.29
N HIS A 157 -3.63 17.63 0.37
CA HIS A 157 -3.87 18.01 -1.02
C HIS A 157 -4.92 17.13 -1.70
N HIS A 158 -4.83 15.82 -1.51
CA HIS A 158 -5.78 14.90 -2.09
C HIS A 158 -7.17 14.98 -1.43
N ALA A 159 -7.24 15.17 -0.11
CA ALA A 159 -8.50 15.33 0.62
C ALA A 159 -9.26 16.58 0.17
N LYS A 160 -8.55 17.71 -0.07
CA LYS A 160 -9.18 18.91 -0.64
C LYS A 160 -9.77 18.64 -2.02
N LYS A 161 -9.06 17.89 -2.88
CA LYS A 161 -9.52 17.59 -4.24
C LYS A 161 -10.76 16.71 -4.28
N THR A 162 -11.00 15.90 -3.24
CA THR A 162 -12.18 15.05 -3.15
C THR A 162 -13.39 15.77 -2.57
N ALA A 163 -13.20 16.97 -1.99
CA ALA A 163 -14.25 17.77 -1.34
C ALA A 163 -15.12 16.94 -0.38
N GLY A 164 -14.52 15.94 0.27
CA GLY A 164 -15.22 14.88 0.97
C GLY A 164 -14.29 13.74 1.37
N PRO A 165 -14.84 12.57 1.78
CA PRO A 165 -14.04 11.51 2.36
C PRO A 165 -12.96 10.98 1.42
N LEU A 166 -11.79 10.66 1.99
CA LEU A 166 -10.64 10.14 1.27
C LEU A 166 -10.21 8.82 1.90
N SER A 167 -9.90 7.84 1.07
CA SER A 167 -9.25 6.61 1.54
C SER A 167 -7.76 6.62 1.24
N CYS A 168 -6.96 6.22 2.22
CA CYS A 168 -5.52 6.37 2.19
C CYS A 168 -4.81 5.04 2.49
N ARG A 169 -3.91 4.64 1.59
CA ARG A 169 -3.08 3.45 1.74
C ARG A 169 -1.61 3.83 1.72
N LEU A 170 -0.91 3.61 2.83
CA LEU A 170 0.51 3.93 2.98
C LEU A 170 1.42 2.71 2.73
N LYS A 171 0.91 1.48 2.83
CA LYS A 171 1.62 0.23 2.48
C LYS A 171 1.13 -0.32 1.14
N GLY A 172 1.24 0.51 0.08
CA GLY A 172 0.73 0.14 -1.25
C GLY A 172 1.46 -1.06 -1.86
N THR A 173 2.80 -0.98 -1.92
CA THR A 173 3.65 -2.00 -2.55
C THR A 173 4.76 -2.53 -1.65
N ASP A 174 4.89 -2.00 -0.44
CA ASP A 174 5.86 -2.43 0.55
C ASP A 174 5.18 -2.52 1.94
N GLU A 175 5.93 -2.97 2.95
CA GLU A 175 5.52 -3.20 4.33
C GLU A 175 6.21 -2.20 5.27
N ASN A 176 6.35 -0.95 4.82
CA ASN A 176 6.97 0.13 5.60
C ASN A 176 6.30 0.34 6.97
N ASN A 177 6.99 1.05 7.87
CA ASN A 177 6.50 1.37 9.21
C ASN A 177 6.00 2.82 9.34
N LEU A 178 5.66 3.51 8.23
CA LEU A 178 5.35 4.94 8.25
C LEU A 178 4.11 5.27 9.10
N HIS A 179 3.14 4.35 9.18
CA HIS A 179 2.00 4.46 10.10
C HIS A 179 2.39 4.64 11.57
N PHE A 180 3.53 4.07 11.98
CA PHE A 180 4.00 4.13 13.37
C PHE A 180 4.96 5.30 13.62
N LYS A 181 5.40 6.00 12.56
CA LYS A 181 6.35 7.10 12.70
C LYS A 181 5.60 8.30 13.24
N LYS A 182 5.99 8.72 14.43
CA LYS A 182 5.45 9.93 15.06
C LYS A 182 6.24 11.16 14.60
N VAL A 183 5.53 12.23 14.32
CA VAL A 183 6.10 13.54 13.96
C VAL A 183 5.41 14.64 14.75
N LEU A 184 6.13 15.74 14.97
CA LEU A 184 5.59 16.96 15.54
C LEU A 184 5.28 17.94 14.40
N LEU A 185 4.13 18.60 14.47
CA LEU A 185 3.79 19.72 13.61
C LEU A 185 3.73 20.97 14.47
N SER A 186 4.36 22.05 14.02
CA SER A 186 4.25 23.35 14.68
C SER A 186 2.82 23.91 14.55
N VAL A 187 2.45 24.84 15.44
CA VAL A 187 1.17 25.57 15.37
C VAL A 187 1.00 26.24 14.01
N ASN A 188 2.07 26.83 13.46
CA ASN A 188 2.05 27.50 12.16
C ASN A 188 1.78 26.52 11.01
N GLU A 189 2.35 25.32 11.04
CA GLU A 189 2.07 24.29 10.04
C GLU A 189 0.62 23.85 10.07
N ILE A 190 0.10 23.57 11.27
CA ILE A 190 -1.28 23.13 11.47
C ILE A 190 -2.25 24.21 10.98
N ASN A 191 -2.06 25.45 11.40
CA ASN A 191 -2.87 26.58 10.94
C ASN A 191 -2.81 26.72 9.43
N ASN A 192 -1.64 26.60 8.82
CA ASN A 192 -1.49 26.68 7.37
C ASN A 192 -2.17 25.51 6.63
N ILE A 193 -2.06 24.27 7.14
CA ILE A 193 -2.72 23.09 6.55
C ILE A 193 -4.24 23.21 6.68
N ASN A 194 -4.76 23.43 7.88
CA ASN A 194 -6.19 23.55 8.16
C ASN A 194 -6.82 24.62 7.29
N SER A 195 -6.17 25.78 7.21
CA SER A 195 -6.73 26.94 6.55
C SER A 195 -6.57 26.93 5.02
N TYR A 196 -5.57 26.23 4.47
CA TYR A 196 -5.40 26.07 3.03
C TYR A 196 -6.22 24.88 2.48
N TYR A 197 -6.30 23.78 3.23
CA TYR A 197 -6.96 22.54 2.79
C TYR A 197 -8.36 22.31 3.36
N GLY A 198 -8.79 23.09 4.36
CA GLY A 198 -10.10 22.94 5.01
C GLY A 198 -10.16 21.73 5.94
N LEU A 199 -9.07 21.46 6.67
CA LEU A 199 -8.94 20.33 7.58
C LEU A 199 -9.02 20.77 9.05
N ASN A 200 -9.23 19.81 9.95
CA ASN A 200 -9.45 20.02 11.38
C ASN A 200 -8.37 19.35 12.23
N ILE A 201 -7.10 19.62 11.93
CA ILE A 201 -5.97 19.07 12.69
C ILE A 201 -5.81 19.86 14.00
N ASP A 202 -5.95 19.17 15.13
CA ASP A 202 -5.72 19.77 16.46
C ASP A 202 -4.23 20.00 16.70
N TYR A 203 -3.88 21.03 17.48
CA TYR A 203 -2.54 21.16 18.03
C TYR A 203 -2.24 20.08 19.07
N SER A 204 -0.99 19.61 19.09
CA SER A 204 -0.45 18.78 20.16
C SER A 204 1.02 19.10 20.35
N ASN A 205 1.45 19.23 21.60
CA ASN A 205 2.87 19.34 21.96
C ASN A 205 3.59 17.97 21.95
N LYS A 206 2.88 16.88 21.67
CA LYS A 206 3.44 15.52 21.57
C LYS A 206 3.50 15.08 20.10
N PRO A 207 4.55 14.35 19.70
CA PRO A 207 4.59 13.71 18.39
C PRO A 207 3.41 12.75 18.19
N ARG A 208 2.78 12.80 17.01
CA ARG A 208 1.63 11.97 16.63
C ARG A 208 1.90 11.18 15.36
N THR A 209 1.24 10.03 15.20
CA THR A 209 1.19 9.30 13.93
C THR A 209 0.31 10.01 12.92
N ILE A 210 0.41 9.63 11.64
CA ILE A 210 -0.43 10.21 10.58
C ILE A 210 -1.93 10.03 10.88
N SER A 211 -2.36 8.85 11.36
CA SER A 211 -3.78 8.60 11.65
C SER A 211 -4.29 9.42 12.83
N GLU A 212 -3.47 9.63 13.87
CA GLU A 212 -3.79 10.53 14.98
C GLU A 212 -3.90 12.00 14.56
N ILE A 213 -3.12 12.42 13.55
CA ILE A 213 -3.14 13.80 13.03
C ILE A 213 -4.45 14.09 12.30
N PHE A 214 -4.96 13.14 11.50
CA PHE A 214 -6.18 13.30 10.71
C PHE A 214 -7.43 12.72 11.37
N LYS A 215 -7.42 12.46 12.69
CA LYS A 215 -8.50 11.77 13.40
C LYS A 215 -9.88 12.47 13.31
N ASN A 216 -9.89 13.79 13.10
CA ASN A 216 -11.11 14.61 13.03
C ASN A 216 -11.57 14.85 11.58
N ASP A 217 -10.82 14.35 10.61
CA ASP A 217 -11.11 14.53 9.18
C ASP A 217 -11.71 13.25 8.60
N SER A 218 -12.40 13.35 7.47
CA SER A 218 -12.97 12.19 6.76
C SER A 218 -11.90 11.40 5.99
N ILE A 219 -10.79 11.03 6.63
CA ILE A 219 -9.70 10.28 6.03
C ILE A 219 -9.65 8.87 6.63
N ILE A 220 -9.89 7.87 5.80
CA ILE A 220 -9.91 6.45 6.20
C ILE A 220 -8.61 5.79 5.77
N PHE A 221 -7.78 5.40 6.73
CA PHE A 221 -6.58 4.61 6.47
C PHE A 221 -6.95 3.12 6.35
N TYR A 222 -6.45 2.46 5.32
CA TYR A 222 -6.67 1.03 5.13
C TYR A 222 -5.43 0.33 4.57
N GLU A 223 -5.25 -0.95 4.89
CA GLU A 223 -4.08 -1.71 4.46
C GLU A 223 -4.34 -3.17 4.14
N TYR A 224 -3.48 -3.71 3.27
CA TYR A 224 -3.25 -5.14 3.12
C TYR A 224 -1.93 -5.49 3.78
N SER A 225 -1.92 -6.53 4.61
CA SER A 225 -0.66 -6.95 5.22
C SER A 225 -0.52 -8.46 5.32
N LYS A 226 0.72 -8.92 5.09
CA LYS A 226 1.16 -10.32 5.28
C LYS A 226 1.78 -10.54 6.67
N ALA A 227 1.74 -9.51 7.51
CA ALA A 227 2.37 -9.50 8.82
C ALA A 227 1.67 -10.45 9.80
N PRO A 228 2.38 -10.89 10.86
CA PRO A 228 1.77 -11.64 11.95
C PRO A 228 0.65 -10.87 12.64
N ILE A 229 -0.24 -11.60 13.31
CA ILE A 229 -1.43 -11.04 13.98
C ILE A 229 -1.10 -9.93 14.99
N SER A 230 0.03 -10.03 15.68
CA SER A 230 0.51 -9.01 16.63
C SER A 230 0.77 -7.67 15.94
N TYR A 231 1.28 -7.68 14.71
CA TYR A 231 1.48 -6.48 13.92
C TYR A 231 0.17 -5.91 13.37
N LEU A 232 -0.77 -6.77 12.96
CA LEU A 232 -2.10 -6.34 12.52
C LEU A 232 -2.85 -5.62 13.65
N LYS A 233 -2.81 -6.18 14.88
CA LYS A 233 -3.39 -5.55 16.07
C LYS A 233 -2.82 -4.15 16.33
N ARG A 234 -1.51 -3.97 16.12
CA ARG A 234 -0.87 -2.64 16.25
C ARG A 234 -1.35 -1.64 15.20
N LEU A 235 -1.62 -2.08 13.97
CA LEU A 235 -2.21 -1.20 12.94
C LEU A 235 -3.66 -0.85 13.29
N THR A 236 -4.46 -1.82 13.72
CA THR A 236 -5.86 -1.58 14.13
C THR A 236 -5.95 -0.65 15.34
N ALA A 237 -5.00 -0.72 16.28
CA ALA A 237 -4.91 0.23 17.40
C ALA A 237 -4.67 1.68 16.96
N LEU A 238 -4.20 1.91 15.73
CA LEU A 238 -4.07 3.23 15.10
C LEU A 238 -5.29 3.63 14.26
N ASN A 239 -6.42 2.93 14.43
CA ASN A 239 -7.65 3.09 13.64
C ASN A 239 -7.45 2.86 12.12
N ILE A 240 -6.56 1.93 11.77
CA ILE A 240 -6.33 1.52 10.38
C ILE A 240 -7.21 0.30 10.09
N ASP A 241 -7.95 0.36 8.99
CA ASP A 241 -8.75 -0.77 8.51
C ASP A 241 -7.86 -1.80 7.79
N VAL A 242 -7.65 -2.97 8.41
CA VAL A 242 -6.69 -3.96 7.95
C VAL A 242 -7.38 -5.16 7.31
N THR A 243 -6.87 -5.57 6.15
CA THR A 243 -7.14 -6.86 5.53
C THR A 243 -5.88 -7.72 5.62
N ALA A 244 -5.96 -8.84 6.35
CA ALA A 244 -4.88 -9.83 6.40
C ALA A 244 -4.72 -10.46 5.02
N SER A 245 -3.52 -10.86 4.63
CA SER A 245 -3.26 -11.51 3.35
C SER A 245 -2.86 -12.95 3.57
N LEU A 246 -3.53 -13.89 2.88
CA LEU A 246 -3.09 -15.26 2.81
C LEU A 246 -1.70 -15.33 2.17
N VAL A 247 -0.81 -16.09 2.79
CA VAL A 247 0.54 -16.38 2.28
C VAL A 247 0.64 -17.90 2.15
N ALA A 248 0.09 -18.41 1.05
CA ALA A 248 -0.18 -19.84 0.86
C ALA A 248 1.07 -20.72 0.90
N ASP A 249 2.24 -20.18 0.55
CA ASP A 249 3.52 -20.89 0.51
C ASP A 249 4.37 -20.73 1.79
N ARG A 250 3.86 -20.03 2.81
CA ARG A 250 4.52 -19.98 4.13
C ARG A 250 4.14 -21.24 4.92
N PRO A 251 5.06 -21.91 5.63
CA PRO A 251 4.74 -23.10 6.43
C PRO A 251 3.57 -22.93 7.42
N THR A 252 3.33 -21.72 7.90
CA THR A 252 2.21 -21.37 8.80
C THR A 252 1.01 -20.76 8.07
N GLY A 253 0.95 -20.82 6.74
CA GLY A 253 0.00 -20.08 5.91
C GLY A 253 -1.47 -20.33 6.27
N ALA A 254 -1.85 -21.59 6.45
CA ALA A 254 -3.20 -21.98 6.89
C ALA A 254 -3.49 -21.49 8.32
N ALA A 255 -2.57 -21.77 9.24
CA ALA A 255 -2.68 -21.39 10.65
C ALA A 255 -2.79 -19.86 10.86
N ASP A 256 -1.98 -19.07 10.13
CA ASP A 256 -1.98 -17.62 10.15
C ASP A 256 -3.32 -17.07 9.62
N ALA A 257 -3.83 -17.64 8.52
CA ALA A 257 -5.10 -17.25 7.91
C ALA A 257 -6.29 -17.53 8.84
N ILE A 258 -6.36 -18.73 9.41
CA ILE A 258 -7.39 -19.11 10.40
C ILE A 258 -7.35 -18.15 11.59
N THR A 259 -6.16 -17.85 12.11
CA THR A 259 -5.98 -16.96 13.26
C THR A 259 -6.43 -15.53 12.94
N ALA A 260 -6.12 -15.02 11.75
CA ALA A 260 -6.55 -13.70 11.30
C ALA A 260 -8.09 -13.62 11.17
N VAL A 261 -8.71 -14.61 10.52
CA VAL A 261 -10.18 -14.66 10.37
C VAL A 261 -10.86 -14.74 11.74
N LYS A 262 -10.41 -15.64 12.63
CA LYS A 262 -10.98 -15.75 13.99
C LYS A 262 -10.79 -14.49 14.82
N SER A 263 -9.77 -13.68 14.51
CA SER A 263 -9.52 -12.38 15.16
C SER A 263 -10.32 -11.22 14.55
N GLY A 264 -11.27 -11.48 13.65
CA GLY A 264 -12.16 -10.44 13.10
C GLY A 264 -11.67 -9.78 11.81
N TYR A 265 -10.54 -10.21 11.25
CA TYR A 265 -9.98 -9.61 10.03
C TYR A 265 -10.61 -10.19 8.76
N ARG A 266 -10.68 -9.36 7.71
CA ARG A 266 -10.87 -9.85 6.34
C ARG A 266 -9.60 -10.56 5.88
N LEU A 267 -9.75 -11.55 4.99
CA LEU A 267 -8.65 -12.31 4.42
C LEU A 267 -8.56 -12.10 2.91
N ALA A 268 -7.46 -11.52 2.43
CA ALA A 268 -7.14 -11.46 1.00
C ALA A 268 -6.69 -12.85 0.54
N VAL A 269 -7.36 -13.41 -0.46
CA VAL A 269 -7.07 -14.73 -1.01
C VAL A 269 -6.65 -14.56 -2.47
N PRO A 270 -5.35 -14.64 -2.79
CA PRO A 270 -4.86 -14.59 -4.16
C PRO A 270 -5.17 -15.91 -4.88
N ILE A 271 -5.92 -15.85 -5.98
CA ILE A 271 -6.30 -17.03 -6.78
C ILE A 271 -5.86 -16.81 -8.23
N ALA A 272 -5.36 -17.86 -8.87
CA ALA A 272 -4.99 -17.91 -10.29
C ALA A 272 -6.22 -17.94 -11.22
N LEU A 273 -7.16 -17.01 -11.00
CA LEU A 273 -8.35 -16.83 -11.82
C LEU A 273 -8.03 -16.01 -13.07
N ASN A 274 -8.64 -16.40 -14.19
CA ASN A 274 -8.73 -15.55 -15.37
C ASN A 274 -9.54 -14.27 -15.06
N LYS A 275 -9.26 -13.18 -15.79
CA LYS A 275 -9.91 -11.88 -15.55
C LYS A 275 -11.44 -11.96 -15.57
N ALA A 276 -12.00 -12.72 -16.52
CA ALA A 276 -13.44 -12.95 -16.66
C ALA A 276 -13.98 -14.12 -15.81
N GLY A 277 -13.10 -14.89 -15.14
CA GLY A 277 -13.51 -16.06 -14.36
C GLY A 277 -14.40 -15.69 -13.18
N TYR A 278 -15.37 -16.55 -12.87
CA TYR A 278 -16.18 -16.44 -11.68
C TYR A 278 -15.32 -16.53 -10.43
N ILE A 279 -15.71 -15.83 -9.36
CA ILE A 279 -15.06 -16.00 -8.06
C ILE A 279 -15.77 -17.12 -7.29
N PRO A 280 -15.07 -17.85 -6.41
CA PRO A 280 -15.75 -18.78 -5.51
C PRO A 280 -16.73 -18.01 -4.61
N ARG A 281 -17.87 -18.64 -4.25
CA ARG A 281 -18.81 -18.12 -3.26
C ARG A 281 -18.27 -18.24 -1.83
N ARG A 282 -17.45 -19.27 -1.56
CA ARG A 282 -16.81 -19.50 -0.26
C ARG A 282 -15.42 -20.08 -0.43
N VAL A 283 -14.58 -19.84 0.57
CA VAL A 283 -13.29 -20.49 0.74
C VAL A 283 -13.29 -21.20 2.08
N ILE A 284 -12.78 -22.43 2.11
CA ILE A 284 -12.59 -23.20 3.33
C ILE A 284 -11.10 -23.38 3.54
N ILE A 285 -10.62 -23.10 4.75
CA ILE A 285 -9.21 -23.28 5.13
C ILE A 285 -9.17 -24.20 6.35
N SER A 286 -8.35 -25.24 6.28
CA SER A 286 -8.05 -26.14 7.39
C SER A 286 -6.55 -26.18 7.62
N ASP A 287 -6.09 -26.24 8.87
CA ASP A 287 -4.69 -26.51 9.19
C ASP A 287 -4.45 -27.95 9.67
N ASP A 288 -3.18 -28.33 9.76
CA ASP A 288 -2.75 -29.69 10.15
C ASP A 288 -3.11 -30.05 11.61
N THR A 289 -3.56 -29.06 12.40
CA THR A 289 -4.04 -29.27 13.78
C THR A 289 -5.55 -29.52 13.86
N GLY A 290 -6.23 -29.56 12.72
CA GLY A 290 -7.69 -29.76 12.63
C GLY A 290 -8.51 -28.47 12.82
N ARG A 291 -7.88 -27.29 12.96
CA ARG A 291 -8.63 -26.04 12.98
C ARG A 291 -9.16 -25.74 11.58
N ARG A 292 -10.36 -25.19 11.49
CA ARG A 292 -11.03 -24.88 10.23
C ARG A 292 -11.78 -23.56 10.28
N VAL A 293 -11.82 -22.84 9.15
CA VAL A 293 -12.72 -21.70 8.91
C VAL A 293 -13.37 -21.83 7.54
N SER A 294 -14.60 -21.32 7.40
CA SER A 294 -15.28 -21.20 6.12
C SER A 294 -15.80 -19.78 5.97
N ILE A 295 -15.30 -19.07 4.96
CA ILE A 295 -15.55 -17.64 4.78
C ILE A 295 -16.24 -17.36 3.45
N LYS A 296 -17.23 -16.48 3.47
CA LYS A 296 -17.89 -15.97 2.26
C LYS A 296 -16.92 -15.10 1.48
N CYS A 297 -16.96 -15.22 0.15
CA CYS A 297 -16.03 -14.56 -0.74
C CYS A 297 -16.64 -13.38 -1.50
N TYR A 298 -15.82 -12.35 -1.71
CA TYR A 298 -16.17 -11.11 -2.40
C TYR A 298 -15.11 -10.78 -3.44
N ASN A 299 -15.53 -10.15 -4.54
CA ASN A 299 -14.62 -9.79 -5.62
C ASN A 299 -13.80 -8.57 -5.23
N GLY A 300 -12.52 -8.78 -4.95
CA GLY A 300 -11.59 -7.70 -4.68
C GLY A 300 -11.25 -6.88 -5.93
N ASP A 301 -11.26 -7.40 -7.16
CA ASP A 301 -10.69 -6.62 -8.27
C ASP A 301 -11.58 -5.50 -8.84
N LEU A 302 -12.80 -5.31 -8.32
CA LEU A 302 -13.76 -4.29 -8.80
C LEU A 302 -13.25 -2.85 -8.60
N PHE A 303 -12.67 -2.55 -7.44
CA PHE A 303 -12.16 -1.23 -7.08
C PHE A 303 -10.79 -1.35 -6.39
N ASP A 304 -10.19 -0.23 -5.98
CA ASP A 304 -8.98 -0.23 -5.11
C ASP A 304 -9.29 0.12 -3.64
N TYR A 305 -10.51 0.61 -3.34
CA TYR A 305 -10.96 1.01 -2.01
C TYR A 305 -11.72 -0.12 -1.30
N ARG A 306 -11.11 -0.74 -0.28
CA ARG A 306 -11.66 -1.96 0.33
C ARG A 306 -12.63 -1.80 1.50
N PRO A 307 -12.60 -0.71 2.28
CA PRO A 307 -13.62 -0.49 3.30
C PRO A 307 -15.06 -0.44 2.78
N ALA A 308 -15.28 -0.33 1.46
CA ALA A 308 -16.58 -0.58 0.81
C ALA A 308 -17.12 -2.01 1.00
N ASN A 309 -16.33 -2.96 1.51
CA ASN A 309 -16.79 -4.27 1.95
C ASN A 309 -16.73 -4.34 3.50
N PRO A 310 -17.78 -3.93 4.21
CA PRO A 310 -17.76 -3.77 5.68
C PRO A 310 -17.78 -5.09 6.45
N GLN A 311 -18.03 -6.22 5.76
CA GLN A 311 -18.20 -7.50 6.41
C GLN A 311 -16.84 -8.06 6.89
N LYS A 312 -16.65 -8.04 8.22
CA LYS A 312 -15.58 -8.79 8.89
C LYS A 312 -15.74 -10.29 8.62
N ASN A 313 -14.65 -11.06 8.74
CA ASN A 313 -14.62 -12.52 8.53
C ASN A 313 -15.00 -12.97 7.11
N THR A 314 -14.62 -12.17 6.10
CA THR A 314 -14.85 -12.49 4.68
C THR A 314 -13.54 -12.68 3.92
N GLY A 315 -13.62 -13.46 2.84
CA GLY A 315 -12.56 -13.64 1.86
C GLY A 315 -12.65 -12.56 0.77
N ILE A 316 -11.58 -11.81 0.56
CA ILE A 316 -11.44 -10.87 -0.55
C ILE A 316 -10.61 -11.55 -1.64
N ILE A 317 -11.27 -11.99 -2.70
CA ILE A 317 -10.61 -12.68 -3.80
C ILE A 317 -9.82 -11.69 -4.63
N LEU A 318 -8.52 -11.94 -4.77
CA LEU A 318 -7.62 -11.17 -5.61
C LEU A 318 -7.20 -12.06 -6.79
N LYS A 319 -7.57 -11.69 -8.00
CA LYS A 319 -7.22 -12.46 -9.19
C LYS A 319 -5.75 -12.24 -9.52
N ALA A 320 -5.07 -13.30 -9.92
CA ALA A 320 -3.71 -13.22 -10.40
C ALA A 320 -3.61 -12.28 -11.61
N LYS A 321 -2.49 -11.56 -11.69
CA LYS A 321 -2.19 -10.67 -12.81
C LYS A 321 -0.86 -11.12 -13.38
N LYS A 322 -0.79 -11.22 -14.72
CA LYS A 322 0.47 -11.49 -15.40
C LYS A 322 1.46 -10.36 -15.07
N SER A 323 2.48 -10.71 -14.31
CA SER A 323 3.60 -9.83 -13.94
C SER A 323 4.75 -10.16 -14.88
N ALA A 324 5.46 -9.19 -15.50
CA ALA A 324 6.59 -9.60 -16.34
C ALA A 324 7.72 -10.17 -15.50
N GLY A 325 8.30 -11.26 -16.02
CA GLY A 325 9.30 -12.05 -15.31
C GLY A 325 8.78 -12.60 -13.98
N GLY A 326 7.45 -12.68 -13.80
CA GLY A 326 6.81 -13.26 -12.64
C GLY A 326 6.08 -14.54 -13.02
N ASP A 327 6.07 -15.49 -12.10
CA ASP A 327 5.49 -16.80 -12.32
C ASP A 327 4.05 -16.84 -11.81
N ILE A 328 3.06 -16.83 -12.72
CA ILE A 328 1.65 -16.90 -12.33
C ILE A 328 1.30 -18.24 -11.64
N LEU A 329 2.14 -19.26 -11.81
CA LEU A 329 2.03 -20.56 -11.17
C LEU A 329 2.81 -20.64 -9.86
N SER A 330 3.34 -19.52 -9.35
CA SER A 330 4.01 -19.54 -8.05
C SER A 330 3.07 -20.09 -6.97
N ALA A 331 3.65 -20.80 -6.01
CA ALA A 331 2.95 -21.33 -4.83
C ALA A 331 2.23 -20.26 -3.97
N PHE A 332 2.37 -18.97 -4.30
CA PHE A 332 1.62 -17.90 -3.66
C PHE A 332 0.14 -17.85 -4.09
N PHE A 333 -0.19 -18.24 -5.33
CA PHE A 333 -1.57 -18.23 -5.81
C PHE A 333 -2.23 -19.59 -5.56
N ILE A 334 -3.47 -19.56 -5.10
CA ILE A 334 -4.31 -20.76 -5.07
C ILE A 334 -4.73 -21.08 -6.50
N ALA A 335 -4.65 -22.34 -6.91
CA ALA A 335 -5.05 -22.74 -8.26
C ALA A 335 -6.57 -22.64 -8.41
N ASP A 336 -7.04 -22.27 -9.60
CA ASP A 336 -8.46 -22.31 -9.92
C ASP A 336 -8.90 -23.75 -10.23
N LYS A 337 -9.05 -24.55 -9.16
CA LYS A 337 -9.50 -25.95 -9.25
C LYS A 337 -10.38 -26.33 -8.07
N LEU A 338 -11.28 -27.28 -8.32
CA LEU A 338 -12.14 -27.87 -7.29
C LEU A 338 -11.35 -28.82 -6.38
N GLY A 339 -11.91 -29.04 -5.19
CA GLY A 339 -11.37 -29.93 -4.17
C GLY A 339 -10.24 -29.31 -3.33
N PRO A 340 -9.76 -30.05 -2.32
CA PRO A 340 -8.70 -29.58 -1.43
C PRO A 340 -7.38 -29.34 -2.16
N GLN A 341 -6.72 -28.24 -1.82
CA GLN A 341 -5.41 -27.86 -2.34
C GLN A 341 -4.45 -27.65 -1.18
N THR A 342 -3.26 -28.22 -1.24
CA THR A 342 -2.24 -28.03 -0.21
C THR A 342 -1.74 -26.60 -0.19
N ILE A 343 -1.67 -26.03 1.00
CA ILE A 343 -0.98 -24.78 1.32
C ILE A 343 -0.07 -25.06 2.52
N GLY A 344 0.81 -24.11 2.87
CA GLY A 344 1.71 -24.33 4.00
C GLY A 344 0.93 -24.48 5.31
N GLY A 345 1.16 -25.63 5.96
CA GLY A 345 0.54 -26.00 7.23
C GLY A 345 -0.93 -26.42 7.13
N GLY A 346 -1.41 -26.79 5.93
CA GLY A 346 -2.77 -27.30 5.77
C GLY A 346 -3.32 -27.29 4.34
N HIS A 347 -4.62 -27.08 4.22
CA HIS A 347 -5.35 -27.13 2.95
C HIS A 347 -6.32 -25.97 2.79
N ILE A 348 -6.59 -25.62 1.54
CA ILE A 348 -7.63 -24.68 1.12
C ILE A 348 -8.53 -25.30 0.07
N GLU A 349 -9.82 -25.01 0.12
CA GLU A 349 -10.82 -25.47 -0.82
C GLU A 349 -11.64 -24.28 -1.34
N LEU A 350 -11.83 -24.24 -2.66
CA LEU A 350 -12.64 -23.24 -3.35
C LEU A 350 -14.04 -23.80 -3.61
N ILE A 351 -15.07 -23.11 -3.12
CA ILE A 351 -16.47 -23.48 -3.34
C ILE A 351 -17.08 -22.46 -4.28
N TYR A 352 -17.48 -22.89 -5.48
CA TYR A 352 -18.18 -22.06 -6.46
C TYR A 352 -19.69 -22.06 -6.25
#